data_AF-A0A1F8ZS08-F1
#
_entry.id   AF-A0A1F8ZS08-F1
#
_cell.length_a   1.000
_cell.length_b   1.000
_cell.length_c   1.000
_cell.angle_alpha   90.00
_cell.angle_beta   90.00
_cell.angle_gamma   90.00
#
_symmetry.space_group_name_H-M   'P 1'
#
loop_
_entity.id
_entity.type
_entity.pdbx_description
1 polymer ?
#
loop_
_entity_poly.entity_id
_entity_poly.type
_entity_poly.pdbx_seq_one_letter_code
_entity_poly.pdbx_strand_id
1 'polypeptide(L)'
;MKLNYASAELMAKVQNKNDKGQMEEAIRGIQSFGFIVLPGLILGFDSDPPTMFDDMLAGVTRSGLIGGDPTFLLALPGTPLYARMKRTKRLVEYDQTGRTVPIFKERVSKVESNMKFLQPSSFLVKGYMKFIKQLTSPKIQYERFRRHVSIMMESELFVPVHSIGYGSLPEYLKFQFSSLINFRMLCKRLFKLFRPANLATVIKAYCLVLRYRPKYRGLKNHFTFWLFSWSNLLIKYEDLREEDFKIHSIAHDYDLNSLWKDVECVEPSVRSGRYKDDVKAADQARSTREALRRLKERLGVSYSLSDFR
;
A
#
# COMPACT_ATOMS: atom_id res chain seq x y z
N MET A 1 1.04 6.27 -0.19
CA MET A 1 0.37 7.12 0.79
C MET A 1 0.14 6.24 2.01
N LYS A 2 0.84 6.48 3.11
CA LYS A 2 0.85 5.56 4.27
C LYS A 2 -0.18 5.98 5.30
N LEU A 3 -0.81 4.99 5.93
CA LEU A 3 -1.75 5.17 7.04
C LEU A 3 -1.19 4.64 8.37
N ASN A 4 0.11 4.28 8.39
CA ASN A 4 0.85 3.88 9.58
C ASN A 4 2.09 4.76 9.75
N TYR A 5 2.38 5.12 11.00
CA TYR A 5 2.95 6.43 11.32
C TYR A 5 4.43 6.39 11.71
N ALA A 6 4.91 5.32 12.32
CA ALA A 6 6.32 5.16 12.68
C ALA A 6 7.27 5.05 11.46
N SER A 7 6.69 4.91 10.25
CA SER A 7 7.31 4.15 9.17
C SER A 7 7.67 4.97 7.93
N ALA A 8 7.22 6.22 7.81
CA ALA A 8 7.53 7.08 6.66
C ALA A 8 8.99 7.56 6.64
N GLU A 9 9.55 7.82 7.82
CA GLU A 9 10.84 8.47 8.02
C GLU A 9 12.02 7.65 7.45
N LEU A 10 11.97 6.31 7.61
CA LEU A 10 12.94 5.34 7.08
C LEU A 10 13.05 5.28 5.55
N MET A 11 12.10 5.87 4.81
CA MET A 11 12.06 5.91 3.34
C MET A 11 12.54 7.21 2.73
N ALA A 12 12.93 8.22 3.53
CA ALA A 12 13.30 9.52 2.98
C ALA A 12 12.18 10.15 2.11
N LYS A 13 10.89 9.97 2.48
CA LYS A 13 9.78 10.74 1.87
C LYS A 13 9.23 11.74 2.87
N VAL A 14 9.93 12.88 2.97
CA VAL A 14 9.62 14.03 3.85
C VAL A 14 8.15 14.49 3.75
N GLN A 15 7.52 14.31 2.58
CA GLN A 15 6.09 14.59 2.32
C GLN A 15 5.08 13.64 3.01
N ASN A 16 5.51 12.67 3.84
CA ASN A 16 4.61 11.83 4.65
C ASN A 16 4.87 11.99 6.17
N LYS A 17 5.34 13.16 6.61
CA LYS A 17 5.37 13.56 8.03
C LYS A 17 3.99 14.08 8.46
N ASN A 18 3.03 13.18 8.64
CA ASN A 18 1.66 13.53 9.04
C ASN A 18 1.30 12.76 10.32
N ASP A 19 0.67 13.43 11.29
CA ASP A 19 0.20 12.83 12.55
C ASP A 19 -1.02 11.92 12.38
N LYS A 20 -1.33 11.17 13.47
CA LYS A 20 -2.43 10.21 13.84
C LYS A 20 -3.79 10.26 13.08
N GLY A 21 -4.05 11.30 12.28
CA GLY A 21 -5.29 11.59 11.56
C GLY A 21 -5.17 12.62 10.43
N GLN A 22 -4.10 13.42 10.37
CA GLN A 22 -3.88 14.45 9.33
C GLN A 22 -3.82 13.85 7.91
N MET A 23 -3.24 12.66 7.76
CA MET A 23 -3.25 11.97 6.47
C MET A 23 -4.67 11.53 6.08
N GLU A 24 -5.44 10.96 7.02
CA GLU A 24 -6.83 10.59 6.74
C GLU A 24 -7.69 11.81 6.41
N GLU A 25 -7.44 12.94 7.06
CA GLU A 25 -8.12 14.21 6.82
C GLU A 25 -7.77 14.81 5.45
N ALA A 26 -6.48 14.87 5.09
CA ALA A 26 -6.06 15.31 3.76
C ALA A 26 -6.65 14.44 2.64
N ILE A 27 -6.75 13.12 2.87
CA ILE A 27 -7.42 12.19 1.93
C ILE A 27 -8.89 12.54 1.78
N ARG A 28 -9.62 12.73 2.90
CA ARG A 28 -11.03 13.12 2.89
C ARG A 28 -11.24 14.48 2.21
N GLY A 29 -10.35 15.45 2.47
CA GLY A 29 -10.37 16.78 1.86
C GLY A 29 -10.01 16.81 0.36
N ILE A 30 -9.40 15.76 -0.18
CA ILE A 30 -9.25 15.56 -1.64
C ILE A 30 -10.49 14.84 -2.20
N GLN A 31 -10.99 13.82 -1.49
CA GLN A 31 -12.16 13.04 -1.91
C GLN A 31 -13.45 13.85 -1.93
N SER A 32 -13.62 14.84 -1.04
CA SER A 32 -14.77 15.75 -0.98
C SER A 32 -15.10 16.37 -2.33
N PHE A 33 -14.08 16.83 -3.06
CA PHE A 33 -14.19 17.42 -4.39
C PHE A 33 -14.55 16.41 -5.50
N GLY A 34 -14.67 15.11 -5.21
CA GLY A 34 -14.96 14.06 -6.19
C GLY A 34 -13.74 13.34 -6.75
N PHE A 35 -12.55 13.51 -6.16
CA PHE A 35 -11.36 12.77 -6.61
C PHE A 35 -11.31 11.33 -6.07
N ILE A 36 -10.95 10.39 -6.95
CA ILE A 36 -10.62 9.02 -6.58
C ILE A 36 -9.14 8.97 -6.21
N VAL A 37 -8.85 8.90 -4.90
CA VAL A 37 -7.47 8.82 -4.41
C VAL A 37 -6.93 7.39 -4.50
N LEU A 38 -5.77 7.22 -5.14
CA LEU A 38 -5.07 5.94 -5.32
C LEU A 38 -3.83 5.85 -4.40
N PRO A 39 -3.94 5.19 -3.23
CA PRO A 39 -2.82 5.02 -2.32
C PRO A 39 -1.91 3.87 -2.75
N GLY A 40 -0.61 4.13 -2.85
CA GLY A 40 0.38 3.06 -2.63
C GLY A 40 0.37 2.66 -1.16
N LEU A 41 -0.16 1.47 -0.84
CA LEU A 41 -0.27 0.90 0.50
C LEU A 41 0.96 0.02 0.74
N ILE A 42 1.90 0.45 1.58
CA ILE A 42 3.18 -0.23 1.77
C ILE A 42 3.31 -0.70 3.22
N LEU A 43 3.78 -1.93 3.41
CA LEU A 43 4.01 -2.62 4.68
C LEU A 43 5.47 -3.12 4.79
N GLY A 44 5.92 -3.48 5.99
CA GLY A 44 7.25 -4.08 6.21
C GLY A 44 8.37 -3.06 6.41
N PHE A 45 8.10 -1.97 7.11
CA PHE A 45 9.13 -1.03 7.53
C PHE A 45 9.84 -1.53 8.78
N ASP A 46 11.12 -1.22 8.93
CA ASP A 46 11.93 -1.59 10.13
C ASP A 46 11.28 -1.15 11.46
N SER A 47 10.38 -0.15 11.41
CA SER A 47 9.65 0.46 12.54
C SER A 47 8.18 0.03 12.70
N ASP A 48 7.64 -0.77 11.78
CA ASP A 48 6.23 -1.17 11.82
C ASP A 48 5.94 -2.02 13.09
N PRO A 49 4.90 -1.71 13.88
CA PRO A 49 4.48 -2.48 15.06
C PRO A 49 3.77 -3.80 14.68
N PRO A 50 3.42 -4.71 15.63
CA PRO A 50 2.75 -5.95 15.29
C PRO A 50 1.34 -5.68 14.73
N THR A 51 0.72 -4.59 15.18
CA THR A 51 -0.60 -4.14 14.75
C THR A 51 -0.63 -3.57 13.34
N MET A 52 0.51 -3.47 12.62
CA MET A 52 0.61 -2.75 11.34
C MET A 52 -0.46 -3.13 10.29
N PHE A 53 -0.87 -4.40 10.27
CA PHE A 53 -1.90 -4.91 9.37
C PHE A 53 -3.29 -4.40 9.74
N ASP A 54 -3.63 -4.42 11.02
CA ASP A 54 -4.92 -3.98 11.54
C ASP A 54 -4.99 -2.43 11.56
N ASP A 55 -3.88 -1.72 11.88
CA ASP A 55 -3.71 -0.27 11.70
C ASP A 55 -3.94 0.16 10.24
N MET A 56 -3.33 -0.53 9.27
CA MET A 56 -3.52 -0.27 7.84
C MET A 56 -4.97 -0.51 7.41
N LEU A 57 -5.59 -1.61 7.85
CA LEU A 57 -6.97 -1.95 7.53
C LEU A 57 -7.96 -0.91 8.07
N ALA A 58 -7.75 -0.48 9.32
CA ALA A 58 -8.55 0.55 9.94
C ALA A 58 -8.39 1.89 9.21
N GLY A 59 -7.16 2.28 8.87
CA GLY A 59 -6.86 3.49 8.11
C GLY A 59 -7.55 3.53 6.74
N VAL A 60 -7.45 2.47 5.92
CA VAL A 60 -8.08 2.45 4.58
C VAL A 60 -9.61 2.43 4.65
N THR A 61 -10.16 1.95 5.76
CA THR A 61 -11.60 1.92 6.01
C THR A 61 -12.12 3.29 6.46
N ARG A 62 -11.49 3.92 7.48
CA ARG A 62 -11.88 5.25 7.99
C ARG A 62 -11.74 6.37 6.96
N SER A 63 -10.71 6.29 6.12
CA SER A 63 -10.47 7.24 5.02
C SER A 63 -11.31 6.97 3.77
N GLY A 64 -12.16 5.93 3.75
CA GLY A 64 -13.01 5.64 2.58
C GLY A 64 -12.22 5.43 1.29
N LEU A 65 -10.99 4.92 1.35
CA LEU A 65 -10.19 4.67 0.15
C LEU A 65 -10.79 3.50 -0.61
N ILE A 66 -11.26 3.70 -1.84
CA ILE A 66 -11.86 2.65 -2.69
C ILE A 66 -10.86 1.98 -3.65
N GLY A 67 -9.64 2.52 -3.73
CA GLY A 67 -8.51 1.94 -4.45
C GLY A 67 -7.35 1.57 -3.52
N GLY A 68 -6.22 1.24 -4.13
CA GLY A 68 -4.99 0.91 -3.42
C GLY A 68 -4.69 -0.58 -3.38
N ASP A 69 -3.48 -0.92 -3.80
CA ASP A 69 -2.96 -2.28 -3.84
C ASP A 69 -1.86 -2.42 -2.78
N PRO A 70 -2.01 -3.32 -1.79
CA PRO A 70 -1.02 -3.51 -0.73
C PRO A 70 0.22 -4.25 -1.22
N THR A 71 1.40 -3.74 -0.87
CA THR A 71 2.67 -4.38 -1.19
C THR A 71 3.64 -4.30 -0.01
N PHE A 72 4.63 -5.17 0.01
CA PHE A 72 5.78 -4.99 0.91
C PHE A 72 6.74 -3.95 0.35
N LEU A 73 7.56 -3.41 1.24
CA LEU A 73 8.60 -2.45 0.93
C LEU A 73 9.59 -3.02 -0.11
N LEU A 74 9.87 -2.24 -1.15
CA LEU A 74 10.92 -2.49 -2.13
C LEU A 74 12.01 -1.42 -2.02
N ALA A 75 13.26 -1.87 -2.01
CA ALA A 75 14.43 -1.01 -2.06
C ALA A 75 14.82 -0.77 -3.53
N LEU A 76 14.46 0.37 -4.10
CA LEU A 76 14.76 0.67 -5.51
C LEU A 76 16.22 1.13 -5.69
N PRO A 77 16.94 0.67 -6.72
CA PRO A 77 18.30 1.13 -7.02
C PRO A 77 18.41 2.66 -7.07
N GLY A 78 19.53 3.19 -6.57
CA GLY A 78 19.76 4.63 -6.45
C GLY A 78 19.04 5.33 -5.29
N THR A 79 18.19 4.64 -4.51
CA THR A 79 17.56 5.24 -3.32
C THR A 79 18.42 5.12 -2.05
N PRO A 80 18.29 6.05 -1.07
CA PRO A 80 18.93 5.92 0.24
C PRO A 80 18.58 4.61 0.96
N LEU A 81 17.35 4.10 0.77
CA LEU A 81 16.93 2.81 1.32
C LEU A 81 17.74 1.65 0.71
N TYR A 82 17.96 1.63 -0.60
CA TYR A 82 18.77 0.59 -1.26
C TYR A 82 20.22 0.63 -0.81
N ALA A 83 20.83 1.83 -0.70
CA ALA A 83 22.17 1.98 -0.15
C ALA A 83 22.26 1.44 1.30
N ARG A 84 21.24 1.71 2.15
CA ARG A 84 21.14 1.16 3.51
C ARG A 84 20.99 -0.36 3.50
N MET A 85 20.08 -0.92 2.70
CA MET A 85 19.88 -2.37 2.62
C MET A 85 21.17 -3.08 2.16
N LYS A 86 21.88 -2.53 1.18
CA LYS A 86 23.15 -3.10 0.70
C LYS A 86 24.24 -3.07 1.78
N ARG A 87 24.53 -1.92 2.39
CA ARG A 87 25.56 -1.80 3.45
C ARG A 87 25.24 -2.65 4.69
N THR A 88 23.96 -2.77 5.04
CA THR A 88 23.48 -3.62 6.16
C THR A 88 23.38 -5.11 5.78
N LYS A 89 23.79 -5.55 4.57
CA LYS A 89 23.64 -6.94 4.08
C LYS A 89 22.19 -7.47 4.08
N ARG A 90 21.22 -6.55 4.08
CA ARG A 90 19.78 -6.81 4.03
C ARG A 90 19.18 -6.69 2.64
N LEU A 91 19.94 -6.33 1.62
CA LEU A 91 19.49 -6.46 0.23
C LEU A 91 19.45 -7.95 -0.15
N VAL A 92 18.42 -8.37 -0.89
CA VAL A 92 18.38 -9.67 -1.55
C VAL A 92 18.99 -9.47 -2.94
N GLU A 93 20.23 -9.91 -3.09
CA GLU A 93 20.93 -9.90 -4.38
C GLU A 93 20.53 -11.17 -5.15
N TYR A 94 19.82 -10.99 -6.26
CA TYR A 94 19.61 -12.03 -7.27
C TYR A 94 20.90 -12.20 -8.10
N ASP A 95 21.04 -13.32 -8.81
CA ASP A 95 22.33 -13.98 -9.09
C ASP A 95 23.47 -13.23 -9.83
N GLN A 96 24.59 -13.95 -9.95
CA GLN A 96 25.92 -13.51 -10.38
C GLN A 96 25.98 -12.89 -11.80
N THR A 97 24.90 -12.92 -12.59
CA THR A 97 24.91 -12.38 -13.96
C THR A 97 24.76 -10.86 -14.04
N GLY A 98 24.51 -10.17 -12.92
CA GLY A 98 24.45 -8.70 -12.85
C GLY A 98 23.32 -8.05 -13.64
N ARG A 99 22.46 -8.85 -14.28
CA ARG A 99 21.23 -8.40 -14.92
C ARG A 99 20.17 -8.21 -13.85
N THR A 100 19.41 -7.13 -13.94
CA THR A 100 18.11 -7.07 -13.28
C THR A 100 17.25 -8.19 -13.87
N VAL A 101 17.20 -9.35 -13.21
CA VAL A 101 16.19 -10.36 -13.53
C VAL A 101 14.85 -9.64 -13.40
N PRO A 102 14.06 -9.52 -14.47
CA PRO A 102 12.74 -8.93 -14.33
C PRO A 102 11.99 -9.77 -13.31
N ILE A 103 11.36 -9.11 -12.34
CA ILE A 103 10.43 -9.65 -11.34
C ILE A 103 9.39 -10.63 -11.95
N PHE A 104 9.23 -10.61 -13.26
CA PHE A 104 8.24 -11.29 -14.07
C PHE A 104 8.68 -12.60 -14.74
N LYS A 105 9.87 -13.17 -14.45
CA LYS A 105 10.22 -14.51 -14.97
C LYS A 105 10.37 -15.58 -13.88
N GLU A 106 9.43 -16.52 -13.99
CA GLU A 106 9.35 -17.86 -13.39
C GLU A 106 8.88 -17.95 -11.92
N ARG A 107 7.78 -18.72 -11.76
CA ARG A 107 6.79 -18.68 -10.65
C ARG A 107 6.55 -17.26 -10.12
N VAL A 108 5.58 -16.58 -10.74
CA VAL A 108 5.13 -15.22 -10.38
C VAL A 108 4.70 -15.17 -8.93
N SER A 109 5.58 -14.63 -8.08
CA SER A 109 5.30 -14.23 -6.71
C SER A 109 4.11 -13.27 -6.74
N LYS A 110 3.02 -13.59 -6.04
CA LYS A 110 1.90 -12.62 -5.89
C LYS A 110 2.32 -11.46 -4.99
N VAL A 111 3.29 -11.71 -4.12
CA VAL A 111 3.84 -10.80 -3.11
C VAL A 111 5.33 -11.06 -2.98
N GLU A 112 6.14 -10.00 -2.99
CA GLU A 112 7.60 -10.13 -2.91
C GLU A 112 8.29 -8.87 -2.40
N SER A 113 9.55 -9.03 -1.99
CA SER A 113 10.44 -7.94 -1.66
C SER A 113 11.90 -8.31 -1.92
N ASN A 114 12.69 -7.33 -2.35
CA ASN A 114 14.14 -7.45 -2.51
C ASN A 114 14.94 -7.08 -1.24
N MET A 115 14.32 -7.10 -0.06
CA MET A 115 15.02 -6.88 1.21
C MET A 115 14.67 -7.93 2.28
N LYS A 116 15.61 -8.09 3.23
CA LYS A 116 15.50 -8.88 4.44
C LYS A 116 14.92 -8.02 5.55
N PHE A 117 13.69 -8.34 5.95
CA PHE A 117 12.98 -7.65 7.03
C PHE A 117 13.58 -7.96 8.40
N LEU A 118 13.41 -7.04 9.36
CA LEU A 118 13.73 -7.31 10.77
C LEU A 118 12.67 -8.23 11.39
N GLN A 119 11.42 -8.11 10.93
CA GLN A 119 10.31 -8.98 11.32
C GLN A 119 10.47 -10.41 10.78
N PRO A 120 10.03 -11.44 11.52
CA PRO A 120 9.94 -12.82 11.03
C PRO A 120 9.04 -12.94 9.79
N SER A 121 9.49 -13.69 8.79
CA SER A 121 8.76 -13.89 7.53
C SER A 121 7.43 -14.60 7.75
N SER A 122 7.37 -15.55 8.69
CA SER A 122 6.14 -16.22 9.12
C SER A 122 5.06 -15.24 9.60
N PHE A 123 5.42 -14.25 10.43
CA PHE A 123 4.53 -13.17 10.86
C PHE A 123 4.08 -12.32 9.67
N LEU A 124 5.01 -11.93 8.80
CA LEU A 124 4.71 -11.10 7.63
C LEU A 124 3.75 -11.81 6.65
N VAL A 125 3.99 -13.09 6.32
CA VAL A 125 3.14 -13.89 5.44
C VAL A 125 1.75 -14.05 6.05
N LYS A 126 1.65 -14.59 7.28
CA LYS A 126 0.35 -14.88 7.94
C LYS A 126 -0.46 -13.61 8.18
N GLY A 127 0.19 -12.54 8.64
CA GLY A 127 -0.44 -11.25 8.83
C GLY A 127 -0.93 -10.63 7.52
N TYR A 128 -0.17 -10.73 6.44
CA TYR A 128 -0.58 -10.24 5.12
C TYR A 128 -1.75 -11.06 4.55
N MET A 129 -1.72 -12.39 4.68
CA MET A 129 -2.84 -13.25 4.27
C MET A 129 -4.13 -12.92 5.06
N LYS A 130 -4.05 -12.76 6.38
CA LYS A 130 -5.17 -12.30 7.24
C LYS A 130 -5.67 -10.92 6.79
N PHE A 131 -4.76 -9.98 6.53
CA PHE A 131 -5.07 -8.64 6.06
C PHE A 131 -5.81 -8.64 4.71
N ILE A 132 -5.31 -9.37 3.71
CA ILE A 132 -5.95 -9.48 2.39
C ILE A 132 -7.35 -10.10 2.49
N LYS A 133 -7.51 -11.17 3.28
CA LYS A 133 -8.82 -11.81 3.52
C LYS A 133 -9.84 -10.82 4.11
N GLN A 134 -9.41 -9.94 5.01
CA GLN A 134 -10.25 -8.87 5.54
C GLN A 134 -10.50 -7.74 4.52
N LEU A 135 -9.44 -7.24 3.86
CA LEU A 135 -9.48 -6.14 2.90
C LEU A 135 -10.37 -6.43 1.69
N THR A 136 -10.41 -7.70 1.24
CA THR A 136 -11.24 -8.16 0.12
C THR A 136 -12.63 -8.63 0.55
N SER A 137 -12.93 -8.65 1.86
CA SER A 137 -14.23 -9.09 2.37
C SER A 137 -15.36 -8.13 1.95
N PRO A 138 -16.59 -8.64 1.71
CA PRO A 138 -17.71 -7.79 1.30
C PRO A 138 -18.06 -6.72 2.33
N LYS A 139 -17.96 -7.04 3.62
CA LYS A 139 -18.21 -6.10 4.72
C LYS A 139 -17.28 -4.89 4.65
N ILE A 140 -15.96 -5.11 4.61
CA ILE A 140 -14.97 -4.02 4.55
C ILE A 140 -15.11 -3.22 3.24
N GLN A 141 -15.38 -3.89 2.12
CA GLN A 141 -15.54 -3.23 0.83
C GLN A 141 -16.79 -2.35 0.75
N TYR A 142 -17.90 -2.81 1.33
CA TYR A 142 -19.09 -1.98 1.49
C TYR A 142 -18.83 -0.76 2.38
N GLU A 143 -18.19 -0.94 3.54
CA GLU A 143 -17.92 0.19 4.45
C GLU A 143 -16.94 1.21 3.84
N ARG A 144 -15.90 0.76 3.13
CA ARG A 144 -15.00 1.64 2.36
C ARG A 144 -15.76 2.46 1.33
N PHE A 145 -16.62 1.82 0.52
CA PHE A 145 -17.42 2.50 -0.50
C PHE A 145 -18.48 3.44 0.10
N ARG A 146 -19.19 3.00 1.14
CA ARG A 146 -20.14 3.82 1.88
C ARG A 146 -19.48 5.06 2.45
N ARG A 147 -18.31 4.92 3.09
CA ARG A 147 -17.57 6.05 3.65
C ARG A 147 -17.10 7.00 2.56
N HIS A 148 -16.60 6.49 1.43
CA HIS A 148 -16.23 7.32 0.27
C HIS A 148 -17.39 8.18 -0.24
N VAL A 149 -18.56 7.58 -0.42
CA VAL A 149 -19.78 8.30 -0.85
C VAL A 149 -20.21 9.33 0.21
N SER A 150 -20.22 8.94 1.49
CA SER A 150 -20.50 9.84 2.61
C SER A 150 -19.59 11.07 2.63
N ILE A 151 -18.27 10.93 2.43
CA ILE A 151 -17.33 12.07 2.44
C ILE A 151 -17.68 13.12 1.37
N MET A 152 -17.99 12.68 0.14
CA MET A 152 -18.43 13.57 -0.93
C MET A 152 -19.74 14.28 -0.57
N MET A 153 -20.71 13.54 -0.02
CA MET A 153 -22.02 14.07 0.36
C MET A 153 -21.99 15.04 1.54
N GLU A 154 -21.19 14.74 2.58
CA GLU A 154 -21.06 15.53 3.80
C GLU A 154 -20.37 16.88 3.54
N SER A 155 -19.55 16.97 2.48
CA SER A 155 -18.73 18.14 2.19
C SER A 155 -19.42 19.26 1.40
N GLU A 156 -20.44 18.92 0.61
CA GLU A 156 -21.06 19.79 -0.41
C GLU A 156 -20.12 20.36 -1.50
N LEU A 157 -18.82 20.00 -1.47
CA LEU A 157 -17.77 20.44 -2.42
C LEU A 157 -17.66 19.58 -3.69
N PHE A 158 -18.51 18.56 -3.83
CA PHE A 158 -18.38 17.53 -4.87
C PHE A 158 -18.53 18.08 -6.30
N VAL A 159 -17.47 17.93 -7.11
CA VAL A 159 -17.46 18.32 -8.53
C VAL A 159 -17.68 17.08 -9.41
N PRO A 160 -18.73 17.05 -10.26
CA PRO A 160 -19.05 15.88 -11.08
C PRO A 160 -18.05 15.71 -12.23
N VAL A 161 -17.26 14.62 -12.22
CA VAL A 161 -16.38 14.29 -13.35
C VAL A 161 -17.20 13.71 -14.51
N HIS A 162 -17.28 14.45 -15.62
CA HIS A 162 -18.12 14.10 -16.77
C HIS A 162 -17.55 12.98 -17.66
N SER A 163 -16.23 12.77 -17.66
CA SER A 163 -15.55 11.72 -18.42
C SER A 163 -14.42 11.06 -17.61
N ILE A 164 -14.33 9.73 -17.65
CA ILE A 164 -13.17 8.98 -17.15
C ILE A 164 -12.69 8.07 -18.27
N GLY A 165 -11.56 8.39 -18.92
CA GLY A 165 -11.10 7.77 -20.17
C GLY A 165 -11.22 6.24 -20.23
N TYR A 166 -10.33 5.51 -19.55
CA TYR A 166 -10.44 4.04 -19.44
C TYR A 166 -11.41 3.55 -18.33
N GLY A 167 -12.14 4.47 -17.69
CA GLY A 167 -13.03 4.17 -16.55
C GLY A 167 -14.52 4.17 -16.89
N SER A 168 -14.89 4.55 -18.12
CA SER A 168 -16.24 4.41 -18.63
C SER A 168 -16.55 2.97 -19.02
N LEU A 169 -17.74 2.51 -18.64
CA LEU A 169 -18.15 1.11 -18.77
C LEU A 169 -18.15 0.60 -20.23
N PRO A 170 -18.59 1.35 -21.25
CA PRO A 170 -18.57 0.89 -22.64
C PRO A 170 -17.15 0.60 -23.17
N GLU A 171 -16.21 1.51 -22.92
CA GLU A 171 -14.82 1.43 -23.35
C GLU A 171 -14.10 0.27 -22.64
N TYR A 172 -14.34 0.10 -21.34
CA TYR A 172 -13.90 -1.08 -20.59
C TYR A 172 -14.45 -2.38 -21.19
N LEU A 173 -15.75 -2.47 -21.47
CA LEU A 173 -16.35 -3.67 -22.07
C LEU A 173 -15.77 -3.93 -23.46
N LYS A 174 -15.63 -2.91 -24.31
CA LYS A 174 -15.00 -3.01 -25.64
C LYS A 174 -13.59 -3.58 -25.55
N PHE A 175 -12.77 -3.14 -24.59
CA PHE A 175 -11.46 -3.74 -24.31
C PHE A 175 -11.56 -5.18 -23.81
N GLN A 176 -12.56 -5.50 -22.96
CA GLN A 176 -12.72 -6.86 -22.46
C GLN A 176 -13.15 -7.87 -23.54
N PHE A 177 -13.89 -7.43 -24.56
CA PHE A 177 -14.23 -8.26 -25.72
C PHE A 177 -13.17 -8.23 -26.84
N SER A 178 -12.10 -7.44 -26.73
CA SER A 178 -11.08 -7.33 -27.78
C SER A 178 -10.12 -8.52 -27.87
N SER A 179 -10.12 -9.43 -26.88
CA SER A 179 -9.32 -10.66 -26.93
C SER A 179 -9.90 -11.77 -26.03
N LEU A 180 -9.59 -13.03 -26.37
CA LEU A 180 -9.99 -14.20 -25.57
C LEU A 180 -9.39 -14.19 -24.15
N ILE A 181 -8.20 -13.59 -23.97
CA ILE A 181 -7.54 -13.46 -22.66
C ILE A 181 -8.34 -12.48 -21.79
N ASN A 182 -8.68 -11.31 -22.35
CA ASN A 182 -9.46 -10.29 -21.67
C ASN A 182 -10.88 -10.79 -21.33
N PHE A 183 -11.53 -11.50 -22.26
CA PHE A 183 -12.84 -12.09 -22.04
C PHE A 183 -12.82 -13.16 -20.94
N ARG A 184 -11.80 -14.03 -20.91
CA ARG A 184 -11.58 -14.98 -19.81
C ARG A 184 -11.39 -14.27 -18.46
N MET A 185 -10.68 -13.14 -18.43
CA MET A 185 -10.57 -12.31 -17.22
C MET A 185 -11.91 -11.67 -16.82
N LEU A 186 -12.75 -11.27 -17.77
CA LEU A 186 -14.10 -10.78 -17.50
C LEU A 186 -15.00 -11.89 -16.93
N CYS A 187 -15.00 -13.10 -17.50
CA CYS A 187 -15.74 -14.24 -16.95
C CYS A 187 -15.29 -14.59 -15.53
N LYS A 188 -13.97 -14.62 -15.27
CA LYS A 188 -13.41 -14.84 -13.94
C LYS A 188 -13.86 -13.75 -12.95
N ARG A 189 -13.87 -12.49 -13.37
CA ARG A 189 -14.35 -11.34 -12.59
C ARG A 189 -15.83 -11.48 -12.23
N LEU A 190 -16.67 -11.81 -13.20
CA LEU A 190 -18.10 -12.04 -12.99
C LEU A 190 -18.35 -13.19 -12.03
N PHE A 191 -17.69 -14.35 -12.22
CA PHE A 191 -17.80 -15.50 -11.32
C PHE A 191 -17.46 -15.15 -9.85
N LYS A 192 -16.42 -14.34 -9.62
CA LYS A 192 -16.11 -13.86 -8.27
C LYS A 192 -17.17 -12.92 -7.71
N LEU A 193 -17.74 -12.03 -8.52
CA LEU A 193 -18.77 -11.07 -8.09
C LEU A 193 -20.15 -11.71 -7.87
N PHE A 194 -20.51 -12.76 -8.61
CA PHE A 194 -21.78 -13.48 -8.48
C PHE A 194 -21.89 -14.37 -7.22
N ARG A 195 -20.82 -14.53 -6.44
CA ARG A 195 -20.90 -15.19 -5.12
C ARG A 195 -21.90 -14.46 -4.22
N PRO A 196 -22.82 -15.13 -3.49
CA PRO A 196 -23.98 -14.47 -2.87
C PRO A 196 -23.67 -13.24 -2.01
N ALA A 197 -22.68 -13.32 -1.11
CA ALA A 197 -22.27 -12.21 -0.25
C ALA A 197 -21.62 -11.04 -1.03
N ASN A 198 -20.93 -11.35 -2.14
CA ASN A 198 -20.34 -10.35 -3.02
C ASN A 198 -21.45 -9.64 -3.80
N LEU A 199 -22.34 -10.41 -4.44
CA LEU A 199 -23.46 -9.90 -5.24
C LEU A 199 -24.39 -9.02 -4.40
N ALA A 200 -24.78 -9.46 -3.21
CA ALA A 200 -25.59 -8.67 -2.29
C ALA A 200 -24.91 -7.33 -1.92
N THR A 201 -23.59 -7.33 -1.78
CA THR A 201 -22.81 -6.11 -1.51
C THR A 201 -22.74 -5.18 -2.72
N VAL A 202 -22.58 -5.72 -3.93
CA VAL A 202 -22.63 -4.93 -5.18
C VAL A 202 -24.00 -4.30 -5.37
N ILE A 203 -25.09 -5.05 -5.17
CA ILE A 203 -26.46 -4.55 -5.23
C ILE A 203 -26.66 -3.44 -4.18
N LYS A 204 -26.28 -3.68 -2.92
CA LYS A 204 -26.39 -2.68 -1.83
C LYS A 204 -25.63 -1.38 -2.14
N ALA A 205 -24.42 -1.48 -2.69
CA ALA A 205 -23.63 -0.33 -3.13
C ALA A 205 -24.25 0.39 -4.34
N TYR A 206 -24.86 -0.35 -5.28
CA TYR A 206 -25.55 0.24 -6.42
C TYR A 206 -26.84 0.97 -6.01
N CYS A 207 -27.64 0.40 -5.11
CA CYS A 207 -28.81 1.06 -4.52
C CYS A 207 -28.43 2.37 -3.80
N LEU A 208 -27.29 2.41 -3.11
CA LEU A 208 -26.75 3.63 -2.50
C LEU A 208 -26.49 4.73 -3.56
N VAL A 209 -25.92 4.36 -4.71
CA VAL A 209 -25.68 5.30 -5.82
C VAL A 209 -27.00 5.75 -6.46
N LEU A 210 -27.95 4.85 -6.69
CA LEU A 210 -29.25 5.20 -7.27
C LEU A 210 -30.01 6.21 -6.39
N ARG A 211 -29.99 6.02 -5.06
CA ARG A 211 -30.60 6.94 -4.07
C ARG A 211 -30.06 8.37 -4.17
N TYR A 212 -28.77 8.54 -4.47
CA TYR A 212 -28.10 9.85 -4.45
C TYR A 212 -27.79 10.43 -5.85
N ARG A 213 -28.03 9.66 -6.92
CA ARG A 213 -27.85 10.08 -8.32
C ARG A 213 -28.50 11.42 -8.70
N PRO A 214 -29.67 11.83 -8.17
CA PRO A 214 -30.27 13.13 -8.52
C PRO A 214 -29.45 14.33 -8.04
N LYS A 215 -28.97 14.31 -6.78
CA LYS A 215 -28.16 15.40 -6.18
C LYS A 215 -26.69 15.34 -6.62
N TYR A 216 -26.12 14.13 -6.73
CA TYR A 216 -24.69 13.92 -7.00
C TYR A 216 -24.48 13.17 -8.33
N ARG A 217 -24.55 13.91 -9.44
CA ARG A 217 -24.30 13.38 -10.79
C ARG A 217 -22.85 12.87 -10.88
N GLY A 218 -22.63 11.69 -11.46
CA GLY A 218 -21.28 11.11 -11.60
C GLY A 218 -20.88 10.08 -10.54
N LEU A 219 -21.63 9.90 -9.43
CA LEU A 219 -21.39 8.81 -8.46
C LEU A 219 -21.31 7.41 -9.10
N LYS A 220 -21.99 7.19 -10.24
CA LYS A 220 -21.89 5.96 -11.05
C LYS A 220 -20.44 5.60 -11.39
N ASN A 221 -19.59 6.61 -11.63
CA ASN A 221 -18.20 6.43 -12.04
C ASN A 221 -17.35 5.90 -10.86
N HIS A 222 -17.60 6.41 -9.65
CA HIS A 222 -16.95 5.94 -8.42
C HIS A 222 -17.34 4.49 -8.10
N PHE A 223 -18.60 4.11 -8.34
CA PHE A 223 -19.06 2.72 -8.22
C PHE A 223 -18.39 1.81 -9.23
N THR A 224 -18.32 2.18 -10.51
CA THR A 224 -17.62 1.41 -11.55
C THR A 224 -16.15 1.21 -11.19
N PHE A 225 -15.48 2.28 -10.74
CA PHE A 225 -14.09 2.20 -10.28
C PHE A 225 -13.93 1.28 -9.05
N TRP A 226 -14.77 1.44 -8.02
CA TRP A 226 -14.72 0.60 -6.82
C TRP A 226 -14.95 -0.87 -7.15
N LEU A 227 -15.94 -1.18 -7.99
CA LEU A 227 -16.26 -2.53 -8.42
C LEU A 227 -15.10 -3.17 -9.20
N PHE A 228 -14.46 -2.41 -10.08
CA PHE A 228 -13.27 -2.85 -10.82
C PHE A 228 -12.07 -3.08 -9.87
N SER A 229 -11.80 -2.12 -8.98
CA SER A 229 -10.76 -2.15 -7.95
C SER A 229 -10.89 -3.39 -7.04
N TRP A 230 -12.06 -3.58 -6.41
CA TRP A 230 -12.32 -4.73 -5.55
C TRP A 230 -12.20 -6.05 -6.31
N SER A 231 -12.77 -6.15 -7.51
CA SER A 231 -12.70 -7.40 -8.28
C SER A 231 -11.31 -7.68 -8.87
N ASN A 232 -10.44 -6.68 -9.05
CA ASN A 232 -9.01 -6.91 -9.31
C ASN A 232 -8.34 -7.55 -8.10
N LEU A 233 -8.58 -7.07 -6.88
CA LEU A 233 -8.03 -7.67 -5.66
C LEU A 233 -8.52 -9.12 -5.47
N LEU A 234 -9.80 -9.39 -5.75
CA LEU A 234 -10.37 -10.76 -5.69
C LEU A 234 -9.75 -11.74 -6.69
N ILE A 235 -9.20 -11.26 -7.82
CA ILE A 235 -8.50 -12.09 -8.82
C ILE A 235 -7.01 -12.19 -8.49
N LYS A 236 -6.35 -11.08 -8.15
CA LYS A 236 -4.91 -11.02 -7.85
C LYS A 236 -4.55 -11.92 -6.66
N TYR A 237 -5.37 -11.90 -5.62
CA TYR A 237 -5.16 -12.67 -4.39
C TYR A 237 -6.08 -13.89 -4.28
N GLU A 238 -6.62 -14.36 -5.40
CA GLU A 238 -7.24 -15.67 -5.47
C GLU A 238 -6.24 -16.74 -5.03
N ASP A 239 -6.68 -17.62 -4.14
CA ASP A 239 -5.96 -18.80 -3.66
C ASP A 239 -4.50 -18.47 -3.28
N LEU A 240 -4.34 -17.34 -2.57
CA LEU A 240 -3.07 -16.88 -2.01
C LEU A 240 -2.59 -17.87 -0.94
N ARG A 241 -1.42 -18.46 -1.16
CA ARG A 241 -0.78 -19.45 -0.29
C ARG A 241 0.59 -18.94 0.19
N GLU A 242 1.15 -19.52 1.24
CA GLU A 242 2.45 -19.10 1.78
C GLU A 242 3.59 -19.22 0.73
N GLU A 243 3.51 -20.18 -0.19
CA GLU A 243 4.46 -20.35 -1.31
C GLU A 243 4.40 -19.24 -2.38
N ASP A 244 3.35 -18.41 -2.39
CA ASP A 244 3.23 -17.29 -3.34
C ASP A 244 4.04 -16.05 -2.90
N PHE A 245 4.70 -16.12 -1.73
CA PHE A 245 5.48 -15.03 -1.11
C PHE A 245 6.99 -15.24 -1.29
N LYS A 246 7.67 -14.29 -1.95
CA LYS A 246 9.14 -14.18 -1.93
C LYS A 246 9.56 -13.05 -0.99
N ILE A 247 9.48 -13.30 0.31
CA ILE A 247 9.91 -12.37 1.36
C ILE A 247 10.89 -13.06 2.32
N HIS A 248 11.91 -12.34 2.73
CA HIS A 248 13.00 -12.87 3.54
C HIS A 248 13.17 -12.05 4.82
N SER A 249 13.68 -12.67 5.88
CA SER A 249 14.05 -11.98 7.12
C SER A 249 15.57 -11.99 7.30
N ILE A 250 16.06 -11.20 8.24
CA ILE A 250 17.41 -11.36 8.79
C ILE A 250 17.57 -12.75 9.44
N ALA A 251 18.82 -13.23 9.49
CA ALA A 251 19.16 -14.45 10.23
C ALA A 251 19.13 -14.19 11.75
N HIS A 252 19.08 -15.26 12.55
CA HIS A 252 18.98 -15.16 14.01
C HIS A 252 20.24 -14.57 14.67
N ASP A 253 21.39 -14.81 14.06
CA ASP A 253 22.73 -14.32 14.42
C ASP A 253 23.08 -12.95 13.82
N TYR A 254 22.11 -12.26 13.19
CA TYR A 254 22.36 -10.99 12.52
C TYR A 254 22.74 -9.86 13.51
N ASP A 255 23.92 -9.28 13.33
CA ASP A 255 24.39 -8.12 14.12
C ASP A 255 23.50 -6.88 13.90
N LEU A 256 22.60 -6.63 14.84
CA LEU A 256 21.75 -5.43 14.86
C LEU A 256 22.56 -4.13 15.00
N ASN A 257 23.80 -4.16 15.51
CA ASN A 257 24.62 -2.94 15.61
C ASN A 257 25.02 -2.39 14.23
N SER A 258 25.06 -3.24 13.20
CA SER A 258 25.21 -2.82 11.80
C SER A 258 24.14 -1.80 11.33
N LEU A 259 22.96 -1.79 11.95
CA LEU A 259 21.88 -0.83 11.69
C LEU A 259 22.21 0.57 12.23
N TRP A 260 22.91 0.66 13.37
CA TRP A 260 23.15 1.91 14.09
C TRP A 260 24.32 2.73 13.55
N LYS A 261 25.23 2.10 12.79
CA LYS A 261 26.38 2.77 12.17
C LYS A 261 25.99 3.96 11.25
N ASP A 262 24.76 4.01 10.73
CA ASP A 262 24.21 5.18 10.02
C ASP A 262 23.94 6.40 10.92
N VAL A 263 23.56 6.15 12.17
CA VAL A 263 23.23 7.18 13.16
C VAL A 263 24.52 7.76 13.76
N GLU A 264 25.56 6.94 13.83
CA GLU A 264 26.81 7.20 14.57
C GLU A 264 27.95 7.71 13.68
N CYS A 265 28.04 7.33 12.39
CA CYS A 265 29.24 7.57 11.57
C CYS A 265 29.13 8.69 10.50
N VAL A 266 28.11 9.56 10.51
CA VAL A 266 27.97 10.63 9.49
C VAL A 266 27.61 11.99 10.09
N GLU A 267 28.63 12.76 10.48
CA GLU A 267 28.49 14.22 10.45
C GLU A 267 28.20 14.66 9.00
N PRO A 268 27.36 15.69 8.78
CA PRO A 268 27.10 16.17 7.44
C PRO A 268 28.38 16.83 6.91
N SER A 269 29.06 16.18 5.96
CA SER A 269 29.94 16.89 5.05
C SER A 269 29.07 17.81 4.18
N VAL A 270 28.85 19.03 4.67
CA VAL A 270 28.17 20.10 3.94
C VAL A 270 29.08 20.49 2.78
N ARG A 271 29.01 19.72 1.68
CA ARG A 271 29.35 20.26 0.37
C ARG A 271 28.33 21.35 0.08
N SER A 272 28.76 22.59 0.22
CA SER A 272 28.00 23.80 -0.05
C SER A 272 27.67 23.91 -1.55
N GLY A 273 26.70 23.12 -1.98
CA GLY A 273 26.15 23.05 -3.34
C GLY A 273 24.89 23.89 -3.48
N ARG A 274 24.80 24.67 -4.57
CA ARG A 274 23.73 25.68 -4.78
C ARG A 274 22.47 25.09 -5.42
N TYR A 275 22.05 23.86 -5.07
CA TYR A 275 20.92 23.18 -5.74
C TYR A 275 19.82 22.69 -4.79
N LYS A 276 18.57 22.73 -5.29
CA LYS A 276 17.34 22.36 -4.55
C LYS A 276 17.32 20.88 -4.11
N ASP A 277 18.05 20.02 -4.82
CA ASP A 277 18.10 18.58 -4.55
C ASP A 277 18.99 18.23 -3.34
N ASP A 278 20.03 19.01 -3.05
CA ASP A 278 20.92 18.80 -1.90
C ASP A 278 20.17 19.02 -0.57
N VAL A 279 19.30 20.06 -0.51
CA VAL A 279 18.44 20.34 0.65
C VAL A 279 17.50 19.16 0.92
N LYS A 280 16.88 18.62 -0.14
CA LYS A 280 15.99 17.47 -0.06
C LYS A 280 16.74 16.23 0.43
N ALA A 281 17.94 15.95 -0.08
CA ALA A 281 18.78 14.85 0.38
C ALA A 281 19.19 14.99 1.86
N ALA A 282 19.48 16.20 2.32
CA ALA A 282 19.83 16.47 3.72
C ALA A 282 18.64 16.24 4.68
N ASP A 283 17.45 16.73 4.36
CA ASP A 283 16.24 16.51 5.16
C ASP A 283 15.81 15.04 5.18
N GLN A 284 15.98 14.36 4.06
CA GLN A 284 15.81 12.91 3.92
C GLN A 284 16.75 12.12 4.85
N ALA A 285 18.04 12.47 4.88
CA ALA A 285 19.01 11.86 5.77
C ALA A 285 18.67 12.14 7.25
N ARG A 286 18.32 13.38 7.60
CA ARG A 286 17.94 13.78 8.96
C ARG A 286 16.75 12.97 9.48
N SER A 287 15.67 12.92 8.71
CA SER A 287 14.47 12.15 9.07
C SER A 287 14.77 10.64 9.18
N THR A 288 15.65 10.10 8.32
CA THR A 288 16.07 8.69 8.43
C THR A 288 16.83 8.41 9.74
N ARG A 289 17.70 9.32 10.20
CA ARG A 289 18.42 9.19 11.47
C ARG A 289 17.49 9.30 12.67
N GLU A 290 16.54 10.24 12.65
CA GLU A 290 15.49 10.38 13.68
C GLU A 290 14.69 9.07 13.84
N ALA A 291 14.29 8.48 12.71
CA ALA A 291 13.60 7.19 12.68
C ALA A 291 14.43 6.05 13.30
N LEU A 292 15.71 5.98 12.96
CA LEU A 292 16.62 4.95 13.47
C LEU A 292 16.93 5.12 14.95
N ARG A 293 17.02 6.36 15.47
CA ARG A 293 17.13 6.63 16.91
C ARG A 293 15.89 6.15 17.67
N ARG A 294 14.69 6.55 17.22
CA ARG A 294 13.41 6.07 17.78
C ARG A 294 13.26 4.55 17.70
N LEU A 295 13.78 3.92 16.65
CA LEU A 295 13.81 2.46 16.52
C LEU A 295 14.77 1.82 17.53
N LYS A 296 15.98 2.37 17.70
CA LYS A 296 16.97 1.92 18.71
C LYS A 296 16.40 2.02 20.13
N GLU A 297 15.74 3.14 20.45
CA GLU A 297 15.03 3.36 21.72
C GLU A 297 13.88 2.38 21.93
N ARG A 298 12.98 2.22 20.94
CA ARG A 298 11.87 1.25 21.02
C ARG A 298 12.36 -0.19 21.22
N LEU A 299 13.42 -0.59 20.49
CA LEU A 299 14.03 -1.91 20.60
C LEU A 299 14.69 -2.19 21.96
N GLY A 300 15.04 -1.14 22.71
CA GLY A 300 15.61 -1.27 24.06
C GLY A 300 14.59 -1.20 25.20
N VAL A 301 13.41 -0.58 25.01
CA VAL A 301 12.51 -0.20 26.13
C VAL A 301 11.10 -0.78 26.03
N SER A 302 10.52 -0.88 24.83
CA SER A 302 9.08 -1.10 24.66
C SER A 302 8.72 -2.21 23.68
N TYR A 303 9.69 -2.75 22.96
CA TYR A 303 9.39 -3.56 21.79
C TYR A 303 10.54 -4.50 21.39
N SER A 304 10.36 -5.80 21.52
CA SER A 304 11.40 -6.78 21.18
C SER A 304 11.09 -7.49 19.85
N LEU A 305 12.13 -8.02 19.18
CA LEU A 305 11.94 -8.92 18.03
C LEU A 305 11.20 -10.23 18.42
N SER A 306 11.10 -10.55 19.71
CA SER A 306 10.23 -11.61 20.23
C SER A 306 8.74 -11.33 20.02
N ASP A 307 8.33 -10.06 19.93
CA ASP A 307 6.92 -9.63 19.94
C ASP A 307 6.21 -9.90 18.60
N PHE A 308 6.97 -10.47 17.64
CA PHE A 308 6.50 -10.95 16.34
C PHE A 308 6.54 -12.49 16.21
N ARG A 309 6.91 -13.24 17.26
CA ARG A 309 7.01 -14.71 17.21
C ARG A 309 5.65 -15.39 17.31
#